data_AF-A0A956ZPQ5-F1
#
_entry.id   AF-A0A956ZPQ5-F1
#
_cell.length_a   1.000
_cell.length_b   1.000
_cell.length_c   1.000
_cell.angle_alpha   90.00
_cell.angle_beta   90.00
_cell.angle_gamma   90.00
#
_symmetry.space_group_name_H-M   'P 1'
#
loop_
_entity.id
_entity.type
_entity.pdbx_description
1 polymer ?
#
loop_
_entity_poly.entity_id
_entity_poly.type
_entity_poly.pdbx_seq_one_letter_code
_entity_poly.pdbx_strand_id
1 'polypeptide(L)'
;MTTRTVSSTTSTLAWDAMRRLSSVTKNGQTTSFVYDASGQRLLRKDPGSTTLFIDGQELTLQGSAITVNRAYMHAGGTVASRTVTSSTNDLYWMSPDRQASFGLAVRASDGAVSRQRYLPFGAPRGPQNQLPGERGYIGQVEDDGIGLIYLNARYYDAALGRFVSPDPLLVASSPESLNAYAYSGNSPIDRSDPGGALPTDGPALGANCPNAWCPI
;
A
#
# COMPACT_ATOMS: atom_id res chain seq x y z
N MET A 1 -12.14 2.81 13.20
CA MET A 1 -13.39 2.65 12.42
C MET A 1 -13.80 1.19 12.43
N THR A 2 -15.07 0.81 12.66
CA THR A 2 -15.51 -0.61 12.66
C THR A 2 -16.28 -1.01 11.40
N THR A 3 -16.85 -0.04 10.69
CA THR A 3 -17.49 -0.23 9.38
C THR A 3 -17.03 0.86 8.42
N ARG A 4 -16.90 0.51 7.15
CA ARG A 4 -16.48 1.40 6.06
C ARG A 4 -17.45 1.28 4.91
N THR A 5 -17.99 2.39 4.43
CA THR A 5 -18.90 2.41 3.27
C THR A 5 -18.31 3.29 2.16
N VAL A 6 -18.10 2.69 0.98
CA VAL A 6 -17.66 3.40 -0.23
C VAL A 6 -18.58 2.98 -1.38
N SER A 7 -19.17 3.96 -2.07
CA SER A 7 -20.07 3.74 -3.22
C SER A 7 -21.12 2.64 -2.96
N SER A 8 -21.84 2.75 -1.84
CA SER A 8 -22.86 1.80 -1.35
C SER A 8 -22.38 0.40 -0.91
N THR A 9 -21.08 0.09 -1.02
CA THR A 9 -20.51 -1.14 -0.49
C THR A 9 -20.04 -0.92 0.94
N THR A 10 -20.61 -1.65 1.89
CA THR A 10 -20.18 -1.64 3.30
C THR A 10 -19.25 -2.82 3.58
N SER A 11 -18.12 -2.54 4.22
CA SER A 11 -17.16 -3.51 4.74
C SER A 11 -17.08 -3.40 6.26
N THR A 12 -16.88 -4.54 6.93
CA THR A 12 -16.64 -4.60 8.38
C THR A 12 -15.14 -4.72 8.63
N LEU A 13 -14.61 -3.93 9.55
CA LEU A 13 -13.20 -3.89 9.94
C LEU A 13 -13.06 -4.42 11.37
N ALA A 14 -12.28 -5.48 11.55
CA ALA A 14 -11.92 -6.00 12.86
C ALA A 14 -10.48 -5.61 13.23
N TRP A 15 -10.24 -5.43 14.53
CA TRP A 15 -8.98 -4.93 15.06
C TRP A 15 -8.46 -5.87 16.15
N ASP A 16 -7.14 -6.05 16.21
CA ASP A 16 -6.51 -6.79 17.30
C ASP A 16 -6.37 -5.94 18.58
N ALA A 17 -5.87 -6.56 19.66
CA ALA A 17 -5.67 -5.88 20.95
C ALA A 17 -4.64 -4.73 20.88
N MET A 18 -3.79 -4.72 19.86
CA MET A 18 -2.79 -3.69 19.59
C MET A 18 -3.34 -2.60 18.65
N ARG A 19 -4.64 -2.62 18.34
CA ARG A 19 -5.34 -1.69 17.43
C ARG A 19 -4.82 -1.72 15.99
N ARG A 20 -4.31 -2.86 15.53
CA ARG A 20 -3.98 -3.10 14.12
C ARG A 20 -5.14 -3.80 13.43
N LEU A 21 -5.32 -3.55 12.14
CA LEU A 21 -6.41 -4.12 11.36
C LEU A 21 -6.19 -5.64 11.24
N SER A 22 -7.02 -6.46 11.89
CA SER A 22 -6.86 -7.92 11.88
C SER A 22 -7.58 -8.56 10.71
N SER A 23 -8.72 -8.00 10.29
CA SER A 23 -9.44 -8.45 9.10
C SER A 23 -10.39 -7.40 8.54
N VAL A 24 -10.72 -7.57 7.26
CA VAL A 24 -11.79 -6.85 6.58
C VAL A 24 -12.72 -7.85 5.92
N THR A 25 -14.02 -7.73 6.19
CA THR A 25 -15.07 -8.49 5.50
C THR A 25 -15.82 -7.58 4.54
N LYS A 26 -15.80 -7.88 3.25
CA LYS A 26 -16.45 -7.14 2.17
C LYS A 26 -17.19 -8.14 1.28
N ASN A 27 -18.48 -7.89 1.01
CA ASN A 27 -19.32 -8.76 0.18
C ASN A 27 -19.29 -10.25 0.61
N GLY A 28 -19.32 -10.52 1.92
CA GLY A 28 -19.27 -11.88 2.48
C GLY A 28 -17.88 -12.53 2.47
N GLN A 29 -16.89 -11.90 1.84
CA GLN A 29 -15.53 -12.40 1.74
C GLN A 29 -14.63 -11.72 2.79
N THR A 30 -13.77 -12.50 3.43
CA THR A 30 -12.89 -12.00 4.50
C THR A 30 -11.43 -12.07 4.08
N THR A 31 -10.74 -10.94 4.21
CA THR A 31 -9.28 -10.83 4.14
C THR A 31 -8.75 -10.66 5.56
N SER A 32 -7.73 -11.40 5.95
CA SER A 32 -7.12 -11.31 7.29
C SER A 32 -5.62 -11.09 7.24
N PHE A 33 -5.07 -10.54 8.31
CA PHE A 33 -3.68 -10.09 8.38
C PHE A 33 -2.97 -10.70 9.58
N VAL A 34 -1.70 -11.07 9.36
CA VAL A 34 -0.79 -11.48 10.43
C VAL A 34 0.38 -10.52 10.45
N TYR A 35 0.71 -10.04 11.63
CA TYR A 35 1.79 -9.10 11.86
C TYR A 35 2.91 -9.78 12.65
N ASP A 36 4.13 -9.34 12.42
CA ASP A 36 5.27 -9.74 13.23
C ASP A 36 5.28 -9.04 14.61
N ALA A 37 6.34 -9.29 15.38
CA ALA A 37 6.54 -8.67 16.69
C ALA A 37 6.86 -7.16 16.61
N SER A 38 7.33 -6.68 15.46
CA SER A 38 7.64 -5.25 15.24
C SER A 38 6.40 -4.44 14.85
N GLY A 39 5.31 -5.10 14.46
CA GLY A 39 4.08 -4.48 14.01
C GLY A 39 3.92 -4.44 12.50
N GLN A 40 4.87 -4.99 11.74
CA GLN A 40 4.85 -5.04 10.29
C GLN A 40 4.03 -6.23 9.80
N ARG A 41 3.30 -6.03 8.70
CA ARG A 41 2.48 -7.07 8.09
C ARG A 41 3.37 -8.14 7.48
N LEU A 42 3.25 -9.36 7.99
CA LEU A 42 3.94 -10.53 7.50
C LEU A 42 3.09 -11.29 6.49
N LEU A 43 1.80 -11.50 6.78
CA LEU A 43 0.88 -12.21 5.88
C LEU A 43 -0.38 -11.41 5.60
N ARG A 44 -0.86 -11.49 4.36
CA ARG A 44 -2.25 -11.23 3.99
C ARG A 44 -2.88 -12.55 3.52
N LYS A 45 -4.06 -12.87 4.03
CA LYS A 45 -4.84 -14.04 3.65
C LYS A 45 -6.13 -13.57 3.02
N ASP A 46 -6.16 -13.60 1.69
CA ASP A 46 -7.34 -13.32 0.89
C ASP A 46 -8.19 -14.61 0.73
N PRO A 47 -9.45 -14.51 0.29
CA PRO A 47 -10.23 -15.69 -0.07
C PRO A 47 -9.51 -16.52 -1.15
N GLY A 48 -8.98 -17.69 -0.76
CA GLY A 48 -8.32 -18.63 -1.67
C GLY A 48 -6.85 -18.36 -1.98
N SER A 49 -6.23 -17.33 -1.39
CA SER A 49 -4.78 -17.09 -1.53
C SER A 49 -4.14 -16.54 -0.27
N THR A 50 -2.82 -16.66 -0.16
CA THR A 50 -2.04 -16.08 0.94
C THR A 50 -0.78 -15.45 0.38
N THR A 51 -0.56 -14.17 0.71
CA THR A 51 0.65 -13.43 0.32
C THR A 51 1.54 -13.24 1.56
N LEU A 52 2.81 -13.68 1.45
CA LEU A 52 3.88 -13.38 2.38
C LEU A 52 4.65 -12.15 1.91
N PHE A 53 4.88 -11.21 2.82
CA PHE A 53 5.68 -10.00 2.58
C PHE A 53 7.02 -10.12 3.30
N ILE A 54 8.12 -10.07 2.55
CA ILE A 54 9.49 -10.16 3.11
C ILE A 54 10.50 -9.46 2.21
N ASP A 55 11.32 -8.56 2.77
CA ASP A 55 12.49 -7.94 2.10
C ASP A 55 12.21 -7.47 0.65
N GLY A 56 11.21 -6.59 0.49
CA GLY A 56 10.79 -6.08 -0.83
C GLY A 56 10.13 -7.10 -1.76
N GLN A 57 9.75 -8.28 -1.25
CA GLN A 57 9.11 -9.36 -2.02
C GLN A 57 7.69 -9.65 -1.53
N GLU A 58 6.86 -10.04 -2.49
CA GLU A 58 5.48 -10.50 -2.31
C GLU A 58 5.41 -11.92 -2.87
N LEU A 59 5.21 -12.91 -1.99
CA LEU A 59 5.09 -14.31 -2.38
C LEU A 59 3.63 -14.75 -2.18
N THR A 60 2.88 -14.85 -3.28
CA THR A 60 1.47 -15.25 -3.26
C THR A 60 1.34 -16.73 -3.57
N LEU A 61 0.80 -17.48 -2.62
CA LEU A 61 0.37 -18.86 -2.78
C LEU A 61 -1.12 -18.92 -3.10
N GLN A 62 -1.48 -19.53 -4.22
CA GLN A 62 -2.86 -19.82 -4.61
C GLN A 62 -2.97 -21.29 -5.03
N GLY A 63 -3.60 -22.12 -4.19
CA GLY A 63 -3.55 -23.58 -4.36
C GLY A 63 -2.12 -24.08 -4.20
N SER A 64 -1.54 -24.63 -5.28
CA SER A 64 -0.13 -25.03 -5.36
C SER A 64 0.74 -24.07 -6.19
N ALA A 65 0.14 -23.04 -6.80
CA ALA A 65 0.86 -22.06 -7.60
C ALA A 65 1.47 -20.98 -6.70
N ILE A 66 2.73 -20.63 -6.98
CA ILE A 66 3.44 -19.55 -6.31
C ILE A 66 3.78 -18.48 -7.36
N THR A 67 3.39 -17.25 -7.07
CA THR A 67 3.82 -16.05 -7.79
C THR A 67 4.71 -15.23 -6.86
N VAL A 68 5.87 -14.82 -7.35
CA VAL A 68 6.80 -13.95 -6.62
C VAL A 68 6.92 -12.64 -7.35
N ASN A 69 6.62 -11.53 -6.68
CA ASN A 69 6.95 -10.19 -7.15
C ASN A 69 8.07 -9.63 -6.29
N ARG A 70 9.16 -9.19 -6.91
CA ARG A 70 10.30 -8.56 -6.23
C ARG A 70 10.50 -7.14 -6.73
N ALA A 71 10.44 -6.18 -5.82
CA ALA A 71 10.81 -4.80 -6.08
C ALA A 71 12.33 -4.60 -5.97
N TYR A 72 12.91 -3.82 -6.87
CA TYR A 72 14.30 -3.37 -6.82
C TYR A 72 14.33 -1.87 -6.57
N MET A 73 14.90 -1.49 -5.43
CA MET A 73 14.98 -0.10 -4.99
C MET A 73 16.31 0.53 -5.39
N HIS A 74 16.26 1.79 -5.80
CA HIS A 74 17.44 2.64 -5.96
C HIS A 74 17.09 4.07 -5.56
N ALA A 75 17.95 4.72 -4.76
CA ALA A 75 17.76 6.09 -4.27
C ALA A 75 16.38 6.36 -3.65
N GLY A 76 15.81 5.38 -2.92
CA GLY A 76 14.54 5.53 -2.21
C GLY A 76 13.27 5.32 -3.07
N GLY A 77 13.39 4.84 -4.31
CA GLY A 77 12.23 4.46 -5.14
C GLY A 77 12.43 3.12 -5.86
N THR A 78 11.34 2.44 -6.20
CA THR A 78 11.42 1.21 -7.01
C THR A 78 11.72 1.57 -8.46
N VAL A 79 12.85 1.07 -8.96
CA VAL A 79 13.29 1.26 -10.35
C VAL A 79 13.00 0.06 -11.24
N ALA A 80 12.75 -1.11 -10.64
CA ALA A 80 12.31 -2.28 -11.37
C ALA A 80 11.45 -3.21 -10.51
N SER A 81 10.61 -4.00 -11.15
CA SER A 81 9.86 -5.10 -10.53
C SER A 81 10.06 -6.36 -11.34
N ARG A 82 10.24 -7.51 -10.69
CA ARG A 82 10.32 -8.82 -11.36
C ARG A 82 9.20 -9.72 -10.87
N THR A 83 8.44 -10.27 -11.82
CA THR A 83 7.37 -11.23 -11.58
C THR A 83 7.83 -12.62 -12.03
N VAL A 84 7.82 -13.58 -11.12
CA VAL A 84 8.23 -14.96 -11.36
C VAL A 84 7.09 -15.92 -11.02
N THR A 85 6.81 -16.85 -11.91
CA THR A 85 5.93 -18.00 -11.70
C THR A 85 6.65 -19.27 -12.15
N SER A 86 5.98 -20.42 -12.19
CA SER A 86 6.57 -21.65 -12.75
C SER A 86 6.89 -21.56 -14.25
N SER A 87 6.28 -20.62 -14.98
CA SER A 87 6.42 -20.47 -16.44
C SER A 87 6.82 -19.07 -16.89
N THR A 88 6.89 -18.10 -15.98
CA THR A 88 7.14 -16.68 -16.29
C THR A 88 8.31 -16.15 -15.48
N ASN A 89 9.11 -15.27 -16.07
CA ASN A 89 10.17 -14.53 -15.41
C ASN A 89 10.32 -13.15 -16.06
N ASP A 90 9.34 -12.29 -15.83
CA ASP A 90 9.25 -10.97 -16.45
C ASP A 90 9.93 -9.92 -15.59
N LEU A 91 10.78 -9.10 -16.19
CA LEU A 91 11.33 -7.89 -15.59
C LEU A 91 10.60 -6.67 -16.17
N TYR A 92 10.27 -5.73 -15.29
CA TYR A 92 9.66 -4.46 -15.64
C TYR A 92 10.52 -3.31 -15.13
N TRP A 93 10.84 -2.37 -16.00
CA TRP A 93 11.41 -1.08 -15.61
C TRP A 93 10.29 -0.17 -15.11
N MET A 94 10.47 0.39 -13.92
CA MET A 94 9.47 1.18 -13.22
C MET A 94 9.90 2.65 -13.21
N SER A 95 8.95 3.55 -13.42
CA SER A 95 9.18 5.00 -13.32
C SER A 95 8.19 5.62 -12.33
N PRO A 96 8.55 5.71 -11.03
CA PRO A 96 7.72 6.40 -10.05
C PRO A 96 7.61 7.90 -10.34
N ASP A 97 6.51 8.51 -9.91
CA ASP A 97 6.40 9.98 -9.84
C ASP A 97 7.10 10.54 -8.59
N ARG A 98 7.07 11.87 -8.40
CA ARG A 98 7.71 12.52 -7.24
C ARG A 98 7.22 11.96 -5.91
N GLN A 99 5.96 11.53 -5.82
CA GLN A 99 5.38 10.95 -4.62
C GLN A 99 5.70 9.46 -4.47
N ALA A 100 6.62 8.91 -5.26
CA ALA A 100 6.96 7.50 -5.34
C ALA A 100 5.85 6.61 -5.90
N SER A 101 4.76 7.18 -6.41
CA SER A 101 3.65 6.39 -6.94
C SER A 101 4.08 5.75 -8.25
N PHE A 102 3.92 4.43 -8.35
CA PHE A 102 4.20 3.72 -9.59
C PHE A 102 3.08 3.97 -10.58
N GLY A 103 3.34 4.87 -11.53
CA GLY A 103 2.39 5.19 -12.58
C GLY A 103 2.70 4.49 -13.90
N LEU A 104 3.90 3.93 -14.08
CA LEU A 104 4.39 3.43 -15.36
C LEU A 104 5.34 2.25 -15.16
N ALA A 105 5.08 1.18 -15.92
CA ALA A 105 5.93 0.01 -16.04
C ALA A 105 6.19 -0.30 -17.52
N VAL A 106 7.43 -0.66 -17.87
CA VAL A 106 7.82 -1.10 -19.21
C VAL A 106 8.41 -2.50 -19.10
N ARG A 107 7.80 -3.49 -19.76
CA ARG A 107 8.30 -4.86 -19.76
C ARG A 107 9.60 -4.93 -20.57
N ALA A 108 10.63 -5.54 -19.98
CA ALA A 108 11.98 -5.56 -20.54
C ALA A 108 12.11 -6.45 -21.79
N SER A 109 11.24 -7.44 -21.98
CA SER A 109 11.34 -8.40 -23.09
C SER A 109 10.84 -7.85 -24.42
N ASP A 110 9.79 -7.02 -24.41
CA ASP A 110 9.06 -6.58 -25.60
C ASP A 110 8.77 -5.07 -25.63
N GLY A 111 9.07 -4.34 -24.54
CA GLY A 111 8.78 -2.91 -24.42
C GLY A 111 7.31 -2.58 -24.16
N ALA A 112 6.47 -3.58 -23.83
CA ALA A 112 5.06 -3.36 -23.52
C ALA A 112 4.90 -2.43 -22.31
N VAL A 113 3.96 -1.49 -22.40
CA VAL A 113 3.76 -0.43 -21.40
C VAL A 113 2.47 -0.66 -20.62
N SER A 114 2.58 -0.68 -19.29
CA SER A 114 1.44 -0.60 -18.37
C SER A 114 1.46 0.74 -17.64
N ARG A 115 0.30 1.39 -17.47
CA ARG A 115 0.22 2.73 -16.87
C ARG A 115 -0.98 2.88 -15.94
N GLN A 116 -0.72 3.25 -14.69
CA GLN A 116 -1.75 3.65 -13.73
C GLN A 116 -1.61 5.16 -13.45
N ARG A 117 -2.73 5.84 -13.23
CA ARG A 117 -2.75 7.26 -12.84
C ARG A 117 -3.51 7.38 -11.54
N TYR A 118 -3.13 8.35 -10.72
CA TYR A 118 -3.76 8.57 -9.43
C TYR A 118 -4.36 9.99 -9.35
N LEU A 119 -5.45 10.12 -8.61
CA LEU A 119 -5.95 11.37 -8.06
C LEU A 119 -5.04 11.80 -6.90
N PRO A 120 -5.11 13.07 -6.43
CA PRO A 120 -4.21 13.56 -5.38
C PRO A 120 -4.16 12.70 -4.12
N PHE A 121 -5.30 12.11 -3.73
CA PHE A 121 -5.41 11.23 -2.56
C PHE A 121 -5.17 9.74 -2.87
N GLY A 122 -4.63 9.41 -4.04
CA GLY A 122 -4.24 8.04 -4.38
C GLY A 122 -5.34 7.15 -4.96
N ALA A 123 -6.55 7.67 -5.18
CA ALA A 123 -7.57 6.90 -5.90
C ALA A 123 -7.18 6.75 -7.39
N PRO A 124 -7.36 5.58 -8.01
CA PRO A 124 -7.15 5.40 -9.45
C PRO A 124 -7.90 6.43 -10.30
N ARG A 125 -7.18 7.04 -11.26
CA ARG A 125 -7.75 7.98 -12.23
C ARG A 125 -7.89 7.31 -13.59
N GLY A 126 -9.12 6.92 -13.92
CA GLY A 126 -9.45 6.19 -15.14
C GLY A 126 -9.53 4.68 -14.89
N PRO A 127 -9.48 3.85 -15.95
CA PRO A 127 -9.45 2.41 -15.81
C PRO A 127 -8.29 1.97 -14.93
N GLN A 128 -8.55 1.03 -14.02
CA GLN A 128 -7.51 0.42 -13.20
C GLN A 128 -6.71 -0.52 -14.09
N ASN A 129 -5.43 -0.19 -14.28
CA ASN A 129 -4.49 -1.02 -15.00
C ASN A 129 -3.59 -1.74 -14.00
N GLN A 130 -3.47 -3.05 -14.16
CA GLN A 130 -2.62 -3.83 -13.30
C GLN A 130 -1.14 -3.54 -13.61
N LEU A 131 -0.42 -3.07 -12.60
CA LEU A 131 1.03 -2.96 -12.62
C LEU A 131 1.65 -4.28 -12.14
N PRO A 132 2.93 -4.53 -12.44
CA PRO A 132 3.63 -5.70 -11.91
C PRO A 132 3.81 -5.56 -10.38
N GLY A 133 3.35 -6.55 -9.64
CA GLY A 133 3.30 -6.46 -8.17
C GLY A 133 1.99 -5.89 -7.65
N GLU A 134 1.94 -5.70 -6.34
CA GLU A 134 0.81 -5.08 -5.66
C GLU A 134 1.13 -3.63 -5.22
N ARG A 135 2.33 -3.13 -5.53
CA ARG A 135 2.72 -1.77 -5.17
C ARG A 135 2.25 -0.76 -6.21
N GLY A 136 1.70 0.35 -5.72
CA GLY A 136 1.14 1.41 -6.56
C GLY A 136 1.40 2.79 -5.98
N TYR A 137 0.35 3.42 -5.46
CA TYR A 137 0.38 4.74 -4.86
C TYR A 137 1.43 4.83 -3.75
N ILE A 138 2.25 5.88 -3.83
CA ILE A 138 3.42 6.14 -2.97
C ILE A 138 4.38 4.95 -2.76
N GLY A 139 4.37 3.99 -3.69
CA GLY A 139 5.20 2.79 -3.66
C GLY A 139 4.77 1.73 -2.66
N GLN A 140 3.58 1.89 -2.07
CA GLN A 140 3.05 1.01 -1.04
C GLN A 140 2.06 0.00 -1.61
N VAL A 141 1.79 -1.05 -0.83
CA VAL A 141 0.95 -2.18 -1.26
C VAL A 141 -0.52 -1.76 -1.29
N GLU A 142 -1.15 -1.90 -2.45
CA GLU A 142 -2.57 -1.68 -2.68
C GLU A 142 -3.32 -3.01 -2.51
N ASP A 143 -4.05 -3.17 -1.41
CA ASP A 143 -4.89 -4.35 -1.18
C ASP A 143 -6.22 -4.19 -1.92
N ASP A 144 -6.19 -4.31 -3.25
CA ASP A 144 -7.32 -4.05 -4.15
C ASP A 144 -8.62 -4.78 -3.75
N GLY A 145 -8.50 -6.02 -3.26
CA GLY A 145 -9.64 -6.82 -2.80
C GLY A 145 -10.50 -6.12 -1.75
N ILE A 146 -9.86 -5.35 -0.87
CA ILE A 146 -10.52 -4.58 0.20
C ILE A 146 -10.52 -3.07 -0.08
N GLY A 147 -9.77 -2.62 -1.08
CA GLY A 147 -9.67 -1.23 -1.50
C GLY A 147 -9.05 -0.33 -0.43
N LEU A 148 -8.00 -0.82 0.23
CA LEU A 148 -7.18 -0.08 1.20
C LEU A 148 -5.71 -0.18 0.78
N ILE A 149 -4.89 0.78 1.23
CA ILE A 149 -3.45 0.82 1.00
C ILE A 149 -2.75 0.59 2.33
N TYR A 150 -1.80 -0.35 2.37
CA TYR A 150 -1.03 -0.64 3.57
C TYR A 150 0.16 0.30 3.68
N LEU A 151 0.08 1.27 4.62
CA LEU A 151 1.15 2.24 4.90
C LEU A 151 1.88 1.85 6.20
N ASN A 152 2.20 0.57 6.39
CA ASN A 152 2.89 0.04 7.56
C ASN A 152 2.16 0.25 8.89
N ALA A 153 2.28 1.44 9.50
CA ALA A 153 1.66 1.75 10.78
C ALA A 153 0.12 1.81 10.69
N ARG A 154 -0.43 2.18 9.53
CA ARG A 154 -1.88 2.32 9.32
C ARG A 154 -2.32 1.86 7.94
N TYR A 155 -3.61 1.56 7.84
CA TYR A 155 -4.29 1.37 6.56
C TYR A 155 -4.94 2.67 6.11
N TYR A 156 -4.70 3.00 4.86
CA TYR A 156 -5.19 4.22 4.22
C TYR A 156 -6.31 3.91 3.23
N ASP A 157 -7.34 4.75 3.25
CA ASP A 157 -8.47 4.68 2.33
C ASP A 157 -8.37 5.82 1.32
N ALA A 158 -7.86 5.49 0.13
CA ALA A 158 -7.71 6.45 -0.96
C ALA A 158 -9.05 6.97 -1.50
N ALA A 159 -10.16 6.23 -1.35
CA ALA A 159 -11.47 6.66 -1.78
C ALA A 159 -12.07 7.72 -0.83
N LEU A 160 -11.73 7.64 0.47
CA LEU A 160 -12.15 8.62 1.49
C LEU A 160 -11.09 9.70 1.79
N GLY A 161 -9.88 9.55 1.25
CA GLY A 161 -8.76 10.45 1.46
C GLY A 161 -8.22 10.47 2.90
N ARG A 162 -8.33 9.37 3.65
CA ARG A 162 -8.03 9.32 5.09
C ARG A 162 -7.62 7.94 5.58
N PHE A 163 -7.01 7.87 6.76
CA PHE A 163 -6.74 6.61 7.44
C PHE A 163 -8.02 5.96 7.99
N VAL A 164 -8.01 4.64 8.19
CA VAL A 164 -9.12 3.90 8.81
C VAL A 164 -8.96 3.69 10.32
N SER A 165 -7.78 4.03 10.86
CA SER A 165 -7.46 4.08 12.28
C SER A 165 -6.96 5.47 12.69
N PRO A 166 -7.19 5.88 13.95
CA PRO A 166 -6.55 7.06 14.52
C PRO A 166 -5.02 6.99 14.45
N ASP A 167 -4.38 8.14 14.34
CA ASP A 167 -2.94 8.30 14.49
C ASP A 167 -2.48 7.91 15.90
N PRO A 168 -1.48 7.02 16.05
CA PRO A 168 -0.89 6.73 17.35
C PRO A 168 -0.05 7.90 17.90
N LEU A 169 0.41 8.82 17.05
CA LEU A 169 1.33 9.92 17.38
C LEU A 169 0.63 11.29 17.30
N LEU A 170 -0.48 11.44 18.01
CA LEU A 170 -1.18 12.72 18.10
C LEU A 170 -0.35 13.79 18.84
N VAL A 171 -0.20 14.96 18.23
CA VAL A 171 0.55 16.09 18.79
C VAL A 171 -0.40 17.24 19.09
N ALA A 172 -0.91 17.32 20.32
CA ALA A 172 -1.94 18.28 20.69
C ALA A 172 -1.61 19.77 20.37
N SER A 173 -0.32 20.12 20.28
CA SER A 173 0.15 21.46 19.91
C SER A 173 0.17 21.73 18.39
N SER A 174 -0.03 20.71 17.55
CA SER A 174 -0.10 20.84 16.09
C SER A 174 -1.55 20.72 15.62
N PRO A 175 -2.17 21.81 15.12
CA PRO A 175 -3.56 21.78 14.62
C PRO A 175 -3.80 20.74 13.53
N GLU A 176 -2.80 20.49 12.69
CA GLU A 176 -2.85 19.51 11.59
C GLU A 176 -3.01 18.07 12.11
N SER A 177 -2.50 17.78 13.31
CA SER A 177 -2.60 16.47 13.94
C SER A 177 -3.90 16.27 14.73
N LEU A 178 -4.70 17.31 14.97
CA LEU A 178 -5.96 17.19 15.72
C LEU A 178 -7.00 16.35 14.97
N ASN A 179 -6.89 16.26 13.65
CA ASN A 179 -7.62 15.26 12.89
C ASN A 179 -6.82 13.95 12.84
N ALA A 180 -7.12 13.05 13.78
CA ALA A 180 -6.44 11.76 13.92
C ALA A 180 -6.51 10.84 12.69
N TYR A 181 -7.34 11.15 11.69
CA TYR A 181 -7.49 10.35 10.48
C TYR A 181 -6.90 11.04 9.24
N ALA A 182 -6.44 12.28 9.35
CA ALA A 182 -5.93 13.03 8.21
C ALA A 182 -4.72 12.33 7.57
N TYR A 183 -4.71 12.29 6.25
CA TYR A 183 -3.52 11.90 5.49
C TYR A 183 -2.77 13.14 5.07
N SER A 184 -1.45 13.15 5.29
CA SER A 184 -0.54 14.17 4.75
C SER A 184 -0.92 15.62 5.10
N GLY A 185 -1.54 15.86 6.26
CA GLY A 185 -2.06 17.18 6.65
C GLY A 185 -3.09 17.75 5.65
N ASN A 186 -3.80 16.89 4.91
CA ASN A 186 -4.66 17.23 3.78
C ASN A 186 -3.95 17.91 2.59
N SER A 187 -2.63 17.78 2.46
CA SER A 187 -1.85 18.29 1.33
C SER A 187 -1.07 17.16 0.61
N PRO A 188 -1.77 16.17 0.02
CA PRO A 188 -1.13 14.95 -0.51
C PRO A 188 -0.35 15.16 -1.82
N ILE A 189 -0.45 16.35 -2.42
CA ILE A 189 0.38 16.71 -3.59
C ILE A 189 1.77 17.11 -3.14
N ASP A 190 1.88 17.88 -2.04
CA ASP A 190 3.13 18.51 -1.60
C ASP A 190 3.79 17.82 -0.41
N ARG A 191 3.03 17.06 0.36
CA ARG A 191 3.48 16.25 1.50
C ARG A 191 3.13 14.78 1.28
N SER A 192 3.81 13.90 1.99
CA SER A 192 3.48 12.47 2.05
C SER A 192 3.53 11.94 3.48
N ASP A 193 2.87 10.81 3.76
CA ASP A 193 3.06 10.01 4.98
C ASP A 193 3.44 8.58 4.58
N PRO A 194 4.70 8.32 4.16
CA PRO A 194 5.09 7.05 3.56
C PRO A 194 5.01 5.86 4.54
N GLY A 195 5.25 6.12 5.83
CA GLY A 195 5.19 5.12 6.90
C GLY A 195 3.86 5.07 7.65
N GLY A 196 2.88 5.88 7.23
CA GLY A 196 1.55 5.94 7.83
C GLY A 196 1.56 6.36 9.30
N ALA A 197 2.55 7.10 9.77
CA ALA A 197 2.69 7.47 11.19
C ALA A 197 3.00 8.96 11.38
N LEU A 198 3.71 9.58 10.43
CA LEU A 198 4.06 10.99 10.50
C LEU A 198 4.15 11.56 9.08
N PRO A 199 3.44 12.66 8.78
CA PRO A 199 3.63 13.35 7.52
C PRO A 199 5.05 13.91 7.42
N THR A 200 5.58 13.89 6.21
CA THR A 200 6.88 14.42 5.83
C THR A 200 6.68 15.69 5.00
N ASP A 201 7.52 16.69 5.24
CA ASP A 201 7.58 17.88 4.39
C ASP A 201 8.30 17.51 3.09
N GLY A 202 7.53 17.29 2.03
CA GLY A 202 8.05 17.00 0.70
C GLY A 202 7.56 15.68 0.07
N PRO A 203 8.12 15.33 -1.10
CA PRO A 203 7.80 14.09 -1.81
C PRO A 203 8.22 12.84 -1.03
N ALA A 204 7.52 11.72 -1.26
CA ALA A 204 7.94 10.43 -0.70
C ALA A 204 9.26 9.91 -1.29
N LEU A 205 9.58 10.21 -2.57
CA LEU A 205 10.86 9.81 -3.16
C LEU A 205 12.02 10.49 -2.45
N GLY A 206 12.97 9.69 -1.96
CA GLY A 206 14.15 10.19 -1.25
C GLY A 206 13.85 10.72 0.16
N ALA A 207 12.62 10.55 0.67
CA ALA A 207 12.31 10.88 2.05
C ALA A 207 13.08 9.95 3.00
N ASN A 208 14.00 10.53 3.78
CA ASN A 208 14.64 9.83 4.89
C ASN A 208 13.61 9.69 6.02
N CYS A 209 12.86 8.60 6.06
CA CYS A 209 12.00 8.27 7.19
C CYS A 209 12.86 7.70 8.34
N PRO A 210 12.91 8.35 9.52
CA PRO A 210 13.89 8.03 10.56
C PRO A 210 13.50 6.89 11.51
N ASN A 211 12.46 6.07 11.22
CA ASN A 211 11.92 5.10 12.18
C ASN A 211 11.53 3.73 11.60
N ALA A 212 11.25 2.79 12.51
CA ALA A 212 10.93 1.38 12.24
C ALA A 212 9.64 1.12 11.41
N TRP A 213 8.88 2.18 11.09
CA TRP A 213 7.62 2.12 10.34
C TRP A 213 7.80 2.38 8.85
N CYS A 214 9.05 2.56 8.41
CA CYS A 214 9.45 2.56 7.01
C CYS A 214 10.42 1.41 6.73
N PRO A 215 10.02 0.13 6.91
CA PRO A 215 10.84 -0.98 6.45
C PRO A 215 11.07 -0.88 4.94
N ILE A 216 12.31 -1.20 4.61
CA ILE A 216 12.93 -1.29 3.29
C ILE A 216 12.30 -2.42 2.48
#